data_AF-A0A1I6KU84-F1
#
_entry.id   AF-A0A1I6KU84-F1
#
_cell.length_a   1.000
_cell.length_b   1.000
_cell.length_c   1.000
_cell.angle_alpha   90.00
_cell.angle_beta   90.00
_cell.angle_gamma   90.00
#
_symmetry.space_group_name_H-M   'P 1'
#
loop_
_entity.id
_entity.type
_entity.pdbx_description
1 polymer ?
#
loop_
_entity_poly.entity_id
_entity_poly.type
_entity_poly.pdbx_seq_one_letter_code
_entity_poly.pdbx_strand_id
1 'polypeptide(L)'
;MSEPELRSTRRRKGIGGSRGQTGPLAVILVFALVITGSTLVVVTGGQAITDTQNRLDVERASNTMTQLDSQAAMVAIGDSKTQQIPLDSESVEGFSVENESGWMNVSYQNTATRAVTTIYNESMGAIVYRSGTETIAYQGGGVWRADGDRSVMVSPPEFHYRDATLTLPMVQVSGDRSLTRRATITRNSTTRYYPNESIDSRFVNPLVSGKVNVTVGGPYYRAWGSYFEQRTDGEVTYQHGQNRVTASLTVPVGDRRVKEAVHASSTSGTITFKGSTDPSIDAYTSADGDGYAGEGKDNGWNNATLTTAGDVDVQDNGVQIYGNISAGGAVDMKDWSNNFHGQRVEYGTSINPTPPAGVETEQISETADTSKIDGPINERVDHIKKNRDGDSDFSGDTITSSATIGEESPGGTMFYVDHIDLGSTETLTVDATDGNVSIAVRDYVRLDQGTIEVVGDHPVRFYIKGENSLSSFSPSATSNSVEPNLLVEGGTVHTGGDENATQVWFYGKSDFGAASVQNGGNSKIVGVIYAPGSDSEMIMRKSEVYGGIVTNEIEILDDGVIHYDKALENARAVPEAARTTKVTYLHISVNRVNVTS
;
A
#
# COMPACT_ATOMS: atom_id res chain seq x y z
N MET A 1 77.05 23.10 -95.89
CA MET A 1 78.22 22.28 -96.28
C MET A 1 79.13 22.23 -95.07
N SER A 2 79.44 21.00 -94.64
CA SER A 2 80.55 20.50 -93.82
C SER A 2 81.50 21.51 -93.15
N GLU A 3 81.71 21.34 -91.82
CA GLU A 3 82.89 21.68 -90.98
C GLU A 3 83.58 23.07 -91.15
N PRO A 4 84.48 23.54 -90.24
CA PRO A 4 85.02 22.93 -89.00
C PRO A 4 85.06 23.87 -87.76
N GLU A 5 85.42 23.25 -86.64
CA GLU A 5 86.25 23.70 -85.49
C GLU A 5 87.09 24.99 -85.65
N LEU A 6 87.50 25.77 -84.65
CA LEU A 6 87.70 25.68 -83.19
C LEU A 6 88.09 27.12 -82.73
N ARG A 7 87.66 27.61 -81.55
CA ARG A 7 88.52 28.38 -80.60
C ARG A 7 87.81 28.81 -79.32
N SER A 8 88.58 28.71 -78.24
CA SER A 8 88.29 28.88 -76.82
C SER A 8 87.77 30.26 -76.40
N THR A 9 86.99 30.34 -75.30
CA THR A 9 87.41 31.05 -74.08
C THR A 9 86.49 30.79 -72.88
N ARG A 10 87.15 30.60 -71.72
CA ARG A 10 86.62 30.30 -70.39
C ARG A 10 85.80 31.44 -69.77
N ARG A 11 84.80 31.11 -68.93
CA ARG A 11 84.79 31.59 -67.53
C ARG A 11 83.92 30.75 -66.58
N ARG A 12 84.56 30.43 -65.45
CA ARG A 12 84.13 29.69 -64.25
C ARG A 12 82.93 30.32 -63.53
N LYS A 13 82.25 29.45 -62.76
CA LYS A 13 82.07 29.44 -61.27
C LYS A 13 80.58 29.12 -60.98
N GLY A 14 80.19 27.95 -60.49
CA GLY A 14 80.78 27.15 -59.42
C GLY A 14 79.96 27.39 -58.16
N ILE A 15 79.07 26.45 -57.82
CA ILE A 15 78.61 26.24 -56.45
C ILE A 15 78.75 24.74 -56.19
N GLY A 16 79.73 24.40 -55.36
CA GLY A 16 79.85 23.08 -54.79
C GLY A 16 78.68 22.82 -53.84
N GLY A 17 77.96 21.74 -54.07
CA GLY A 17 77.08 21.15 -53.08
C GLY A 17 77.83 20.02 -52.40
N SER A 18 78.18 20.23 -51.13
CA SER A 18 78.73 19.24 -50.20
C SER A 18 77.98 17.90 -50.28
N ARG A 19 78.68 16.81 -50.58
CA ARG A 19 78.22 15.44 -50.31
C ARG A 19 79.20 14.80 -49.35
N GLY A 20 78.72 14.44 -48.16
CA GLY A 20 79.52 13.70 -47.18
C GLY A 20 79.29 14.01 -45.70
N GLN A 21 78.10 14.44 -45.27
CA GLN A 21 77.70 14.37 -43.85
C GLN A 21 76.37 13.61 -43.64
N THR A 22 75.95 12.76 -44.58
CA THR A 22 74.68 12.02 -44.47
C THR A 22 74.75 10.76 -43.62
N GLY A 23 75.94 10.20 -43.35
CA GLY A 23 76.11 9.01 -42.50
C GLY A 23 75.74 9.26 -41.03
N PRO A 24 76.34 10.25 -40.34
CA PRO A 24 76.06 10.50 -38.92
C PRO A 24 74.65 11.06 -38.66
N LEU A 25 74.16 11.95 -39.53
CA LEU A 25 72.83 12.55 -39.41
C LEU A 25 71.71 11.51 -39.56
N ALA A 26 71.84 10.54 -40.48
CA ALA A 26 70.87 9.46 -40.64
C ALA A 26 70.81 8.54 -39.41
N VAL A 27 71.97 8.22 -38.82
CA VAL A 27 72.05 7.39 -37.60
C VAL A 27 71.43 8.11 -36.41
N ILE A 28 71.72 9.41 -36.22
CA ILE A 28 71.12 10.21 -35.15
C ILE A 28 69.60 10.30 -35.32
N LEU A 29 69.12 10.44 -36.56
CA LEU A 29 67.69 10.56 -36.84
C LEU A 29 66.93 9.25 -36.58
N VAL A 30 67.53 8.09 -36.91
CA VAL A 30 66.97 6.77 -36.57
C VAL A 30 66.98 6.55 -35.05
N PHE A 31 68.06 6.92 -34.35
CA PHE A 31 68.10 6.83 -32.89
C PHE A 31 67.04 7.73 -32.23
N ALA A 32 66.88 8.97 -32.70
CA ALA A 32 65.85 9.88 -32.21
C ALA A 32 64.44 9.31 -32.46
N LEU A 33 64.18 8.73 -33.64
CA LEU A 33 62.91 8.08 -33.97
C LEU A 33 62.63 6.86 -33.08
N VAL A 34 63.62 5.99 -32.87
CA VAL A 34 63.48 4.79 -32.02
C VAL A 34 63.25 5.17 -30.57
N ILE A 35 64.00 6.14 -30.04
CA ILE A 35 63.81 6.64 -28.67
C ILE A 35 62.41 7.27 -28.54
N THR A 36 61.99 8.09 -29.49
CA THR A 36 60.66 8.73 -29.48
C THR A 36 59.54 7.69 -29.56
N GLY A 37 59.64 6.72 -30.48
CA GLY A 37 58.67 5.64 -30.65
C GLY A 37 58.59 4.73 -29.41
N SER A 38 59.75 4.36 -28.84
CA SER A 38 59.80 3.56 -27.62
C SER A 38 59.22 4.30 -26.41
N THR A 39 59.49 5.61 -26.29
CA THR A 39 58.92 6.45 -25.23
C THR A 39 57.40 6.51 -25.33
N LEU A 40 56.86 6.68 -26.54
CA LEU A 40 55.42 6.72 -26.77
C LEU A 40 54.74 5.39 -26.40
N VAL A 41 55.34 4.26 -26.77
CA VAL A 41 54.84 2.92 -26.44
C VAL A 41 54.89 2.67 -24.93
N VAL A 42 55.97 3.04 -24.24
CA VAL A 42 56.10 2.84 -22.80
C VAL A 42 55.08 3.67 -22.02
N VAL A 43 54.86 4.94 -22.41
CA VAL A 43 53.86 5.80 -21.75
C VAL A 43 52.44 5.25 -21.94
N THR A 44 52.10 4.84 -23.17
CA THR A 44 50.75 4.31 -23.49
C THR A 44 50.54 2.93 -22.88
N GLY A 45 51.55 2.07 -22.95
CA GLY A 45 51.53 0.73 -22.36
C GLY A 45 51.48 0.75 -20.83
N GLY A 46 52.17 1.70 -20.19
CA GLY A 46 52.12 1.88 -18.74
C GLY A 46 50.73 2.25 -18.23
N GLN A 47 50.01 3.12 -18.94
CA GLN A 47 48.62 3.48 -18.60
C GLN A 47 47.69 2.26 -18.75
N ALA A 48 47.76 1.57 -19.89
CA ALA A 48 46.92 0.39 -20.14
C ALA A 48 47.16 -0.74 -19.11
N ILE A 49 48.41 -0.95 -18.68
CA ILE A 49 48.75 -1.92 -17.63
C ILE A 49 48.17 -1.50 -16.29
N THR A 50 48.29 -0.22 -15.93
CA THR A 50 47.76 0.31 -14.66
C THR A 50 46.23 0.21 -14.61
N ASP A 51 45.54 0.54 -15.71
CA ASP A 51 44.09 0.42 -15.81
C ASP A 51 43.64 -1.05 -15.71
N THR A 52 44.38 -1.96 -16.33
CA THR A 52 44.12 -3.41 -16.22
C THR A 52 44.35 -3.92 -14.80
N GLN A 53 45.41 -3.47 -14.12
CA GLN A 53 45.67 -3.82 -12.72
C GLN A 53 44.56 -3.32 -11.81
N ASN A 54 44.17 -2.04 -11.92
CA ASN A 54 43.09 -1.45 -11.14
C ASN A 54 41.77 -2.24 -11.30
N ARG A 55 41.43 -2.61 -12.54
CA ARG A 55 40.23 -3.42 -12.82
C ARG A 55 40.31 -4.81 -12.18
N LEU A 56 41.45 -5.49 -12.31
CA LEU A 56 41.65 -6.81 -11.70
C LEU A 56 41.59 -6.74 -10.18
N ASP A 57 42.10 -5.68 -9.57
CA ASP A 57 42.05 -5.49 -8.12
C ASP A 57 40.63 -5.26 -7.63
N VAL A 58 39.81 -4.50 -8.38
CA VAL A 58 38.39 -4.33 -8.08
C VAL A 58 37.60 -5.63 -8.25
N GLU A 59 37.89 -6.42 -9.29
CA GLU A 59 37.26 -7.74 -9.48
C GLU A 59 37.64 -8.72 -8.35
N ARG A 60 38.92 -8.75 -7.93
CA ARG A 60 39.38 -9.55 -6.78
C ARG A 60 38.75 -9.08 -5.46
N ALA A 61 38.68 -7.77 -5.24
CA ALA A 61 38.04 -7.20 -4.05
C ALA A 61 36.54 -7.53 -4.02
N SER A 62 35.86 -7.50 -5.17
CA SER A 62 34.46 -7.92 -5.29
C SER A 62 34.28 -9.39 -4.87
N ASN A 63 35.13 -10.30 -5.38
CA ASN A 63 35.08 -11.72 -5.00
C ASN A 63 35.37 -11.93 -3.51
N THR A 64 36.36 -11.21 -2.96
CA THR A 64 36.71 -11.26 -1.53
C THR A 64 35.56 -10.78 -0.66
N MET A 65 34.89 -9.69 -1.06
CA MET A 65 33.72 -9.16 -0.34
C MET A 65 32.51 -10.08 -0.43
N THR A 66 32.28 -10.76 -1.55
CA THR A 66 31.22 -11.79 -1.65
C THR A 66 31.52 -13.00 -0.75
N GLN A 67 32.78 -13.41 -0.65
CA GLN A 67 33.16 -14.45 0.31
C GLN A 67 32.99 -13.96 1.75
N LEU A 68 33.35 -12.71 2.02
CA LEU A 68 33.17 -12.07 3.32
C LEU A 68 31.70 -12.04 3.72
N ASP A 69 30.81 -11.70 2.79
CA ASP A 69 29.36 -11.69 2.99
C ASP A 69 28.86 -13.08 3.44
N SER A 70 29.21 -14.14 2.72
CA SER A 70 28.84 -15.51 3.08
C SER A 70 29.32 -15.90 4.50
N GLN A 71 30.55 -15.51 4.87
CA GLN A 71 31.10 -15.79 6.19
C GLN A 71 30.46 -14.93 7.29
N ALA A 72 30.20 -13.66 7.00
CA ALA A 72 29.50 -12.75 7.89
C ALA A 72 28.08 -13.22 8.16
N ALA A 73 27.36 -13.73 7.15
CA ALA A 73 26.07 -14.37 7.32
C ALA A 73 26.13 -15.60 8.24
N MET A 74 27.17 -16.44 8.12
CA MET A 74 27.38 -17.57 9.05
C MET A 74 27.65 -17.14 10.50
N VAL A 75 28.28 -15.98 10.71
CA VAL A 75 28.54 -15.42 12.05
C VAL A 75 27.35 -14.67 12.62
N ALA A 76 26.64 -13.92 11.77
CA ALA A 76 25.55 -13.05 12.14
C ALA A 76 24.24 -13.85 12.33
N ILE A 77 23.98 -14.80 11.45
CA ILE A 77 22.70 -15.54 11.39
C ILE A 77 22.92 -17.01 11.79
N GLY A 78 24.02 -17.64 11.37
CA GLY A 78 24.31 -19.06 11.66
C GLY A 78 24.96 -19.36 13.02
N ASP A 79 25.31 -20.61 13.29
CA ASP A 79 25.80 -21.04 14.61
C ASP A 79 27.28 -20.67 14.90
N SER A 80 27.98 -20.07 13.94
CA SER A 80 29.38 -19.69 14.12
C SER A 80 29.51 -18.43 14.96
N LYS A 81 30.42 -18.43 15.95
CA LYS A 81 30.71 -17.24 16.77
C LYS A 81 31.78 -16.33 16.16
N THR A 82 32.68 -16.91 15.37
CA THR A 82 33.81 -16.21 14.76
C THR A 82 34.17 -16.84 13.42
N GLN A 83 34.52 -16.02 12.44
CA GLN A 83 35.11 -16.43 11.16
C GLN A 83 36.33 -15.57 10.82
N GLN A 84 37.27 -16.14 10.06
CA GLN A 84 38.47 -15.43 9.60
C GLN A 84 38.57 -15.48 8.09
N ILE A 85 38.88 -14.34 7.48
CA ILE A 85 38.99 -14.21 6.04
C ILE A 85 40.38 -13.64 5.71
N PRO A 86 41.16 -14.29 4.84
CA PRO A 86 42.36 -13.68 4.29
C PRO A 86 41.95 -12.51 3.38
N LEU A 87 42.51 -11.34 3.63
CA LEU A 87 42.39 -10.18 2.77
C LEU A 87 43.61 -10.19 1.85
N ASP A 88 43.47 -10.81 0.69
CA ASP A 88 44.56 -11.03 -0.24
C ASP A 88 44.79 -9.74 -1.06
N SER A 89 45.40 -8.74 -0.43
CA SER A 89 45.90 -7.54 -1.11
C SER A 89 47.39 -7.40 -0.86
N GLU A 90 48.18 -7.41 -1.94
CA GLU A 90 49.62 -7.08 -1.88
C GLU A 90 49.83 -5.61 -1.44
N SER A 91 48.79 -4.77 -1.54
CA SER A 91 48.71 -3.42 -1.01
C SER A 91 48.10 -3.41 0.40
N VAL A 92 48.84 -2.89 1.37
CA VAL A 92 48.47 -2.80 2.80
C VAL A 92 47.35 -1.75 3.05
N GLU A 93 46.89 -1.04 2.02
CA GLU A 93 46.01 0.15 2.13
C GLU A 93 44.58 -0.04 1.57
N GLY A 94 44.17 -1.27 1.25
CA GLY A 94 42.92 -1.52 0.51
C GLY A 94 41.63 -1.51 1.34
N PHE A 95 41.62 -2.17 2.50
CA PHE A 95 40.39 -2.44 3.28
C PHE A 95 40.31 -1.63 4.57
N SER A 96 39.15 -1.05 4.83
CA SER A 96 38.86 -0.28 6.04
C SER A 96 37.48 -0.58 6.60
N VAL A 97 37.29 -0.38 7.90
CA VAL A 97 35.95 -0.43 8.52
C VAL A 97 35.48 0.99 8.79
N GLU A 98 34.32 1.32 8.24
CA GLU A 98 33.62 2.57 8.47
C GLU A 98 32.46 2.30 9.42
N ASN A 99 32.58 2.73 10.67
CA ASN A 99 31.59 2.42 11.70
C ASN A 99 30.23 3.12 11.48
N GLU A 100 30.18 4.17 10.65
CA GLU A 100 28.97 4.96 10.37
C GLU A 100 28.89 5.31 8.88
N SER A 101 28.56 4.32 8.05
CA SER A 101 28.49 4.43 6.58
C SER A 101 27.04 4.53 6.06
N GLY A 102 26.13 5.16 6.80
CA GLY A 102 24.71 5.24 6.47
C GLY A 102 23.83 4.80 7.64
N TRP A 103 22.54 4.62 7.40
CA TRP A 103 21.56 4.20 8.41
C TRP A 103 20.37 3.51 7.77
N MET A 104 19.67 2.71 8.57
CA MET A 104 18.38 2.13 8.18
C MET A 104 17.33 2.40 9.26
N ASN A 105 16.15 2.79 8.81
CA ASN A 105 14.96 2.92 9.64
C ASN A 105 13.92 1.91 9.17
N VAL A 106 13.36 1.18 10.11
CA VAL A 106 12.12 0.43 9.91
C VAL A 106 11.08 1.06 10.80
N SER A 107 10.01 1.56 10.19
CA SER A 107 8.90 2.17 10.91
C SER A 107 7.58 1.57 10.47
N TYR A 108 6.66 1.56 11.41
CA TYR A 108 5.27 1.22 11.21
C TYR A 108 4.44 2.50 11.29
N GLN A 109 3.72 2.80 10.23
CA GLN A 109 2.79 3.92 10.16
C GLN A 109 1.37 3.41 10.29
N ASN A 110 0.67 3.86 11.33
CA ASN A 110 -0.78 3.67 11.41
C ASN A 110 -1.44 4.53 10.33
N THR A 111 -2.19 3.90 9.43
CA THR A 111 -2.82 4.61 8.31
C THR A 111 -4.03 5.45 8.75
N ALA A 112 -4.69 5.08 9.86
CA ALA A 112 -5.81 5.82 10.44
C ALA A 112 -5.34 7.12 11.12
N THR A 113 -4.38 7.04 12.03
CA THR A 113 -3.93 8.20 12.84
C THR A 113 -2.74 8.94 12.22
N ARG A 114 -2.14 8.40 11.15
CA ARG A 114 -0.84 8.81 10.58
C ARG A 114 0.32 8.73 11.58
N ALA A 115 0.10 8.18 12.78
CA ALA A 115 1.14 8.03 13.79
C ALA A 115 2.22 7.06 13.29
N VAL A 116 3.48 7.49 13.36
CA VAL A 116 4.63 6.68 12.98
C VAL A 116 5.28 6.15 14.25
N THR A 117 5.34 4.83 14.36
CA THR A 117 6.08 4.12 15.41
C THR A 117 7.38 3.59 14.81
N THR A 118 8.51 3.97 15.38
CA THR A 118 9.81 3.45 14.95
C THR A 118 10.03 2.07 15.55
N ILE A 119 10.25 1.06 14.71
CA ILE A 119 10.61 -0.29 15.14
C ILE A 119 12.12 -0.39 15.31
N TYR A 120 12.87 0.18 14.36
CA TYR A 120 14.32 0.21 14.36
C TYR A 120 14.82 1.48 13.68
N ASN A 121 15.86 2.12 14.24
CA ASN A 121 16.52 3.27 13.62
C ASN A 121 17.96 3.40 14.13
N GLU A 122 18.92 2.87 13.39
CA GLU A 122 20.33 2.97 13.76
C GLU A 122 21.24 3.15 12.55
N SER A 123 22.45 3.66 12.82
CA SER A 123 23.54 3.74 11.84
C SER A 123 24.06 2.36 11.46
N MET A 124 24.49 2.22 10.21
CA MET A 124 25.11 1.00 9.70
C MET A 124 26.59 1.26 9.43
N GLY A 125 27.45 0.37 9.91
CA GLY A 125 28.83 0.34 9.43
C GLY A 125 28.97 -0.36 8.09
N ALA A 126 30.15 -0.23 7.48
CA ALA A 126 30.53 -0.90 6.25
C ALA A 126 32.01 -1.33 6.30
N ILE A 127 32.33 -2.44 5.63
CA ILE A 127 33.71 -2.76 5.28
C ILE A 127 33.92 -2.29 3.84
N VAL A 128 34.94 -1.46 3.62
CA VAL A 128 35.10 -0.71 2.36
C VAL A 128 36.47 -0.98 1.75
N TYR A 129 36.46 -1.29 0.45
CA TYR A 129 37.62 -1.30 -0.42
C TYR A 129 37.53 -0.15 -1.43
N ARG A 130 38.60 0.64 -1.59
CA ARG A 130 38.65 1.78 -2.51
C ARG A 130 39.78 1.63 -3.52
N SER A 131 39.48 1.90 -4.79
CA SER A 131 40.45 2.00 -5.88
C SER A 131 40.04 3.10 -6.85
N GLY A 132 40.75 4.23 -6.85
CA GLY A 132 40.39 5.39 -7.67
C GLY A 132 39.01 5.95 -7.30
N THR A 133 38.07 5.96 -8.25
CA THR A 133 36.66 6.38 -8.03
C THR A 133 35.75 5.21 -7.67
N GLU A 134 36.22 3.97 -7.79
CA GLU A 134 35.43 2.77 -7.52
C GLU A 134 35.55 2.37 -6.05
N THR A 135 34.41 2.01 -5.46
CA THR A 135 34.30 1.55 -4.08
C THR A 135 33.50 0.26 -4.03
N ILE A 136 34.03 -0.76 -3.37
CA ILE A 136 33.29 -1.99 -3.02
C ILE A 136 33.02 -1.96 -1.53
N ALA A 137 31.77 -2.08 -1.12
CA ALA A 137 31.39 -2.04 0.29
C ALA A 137 30.47 -3.18 0.68
N TYR A 138 30.81 -3.84 1.80
CA TYR A 138 29.90 -4.73 2.50
C TYR A 138 29.13 -3.94 3.55
N GLN A 139 27.80 -3.84 3.40
CA GLN A 139 26.92 -3.12 4.33
C GLN A 139 25.56 -3.78 4.42
N GLY A 140 25.03 -3.89 5.66
CA GLY A 140 23.65 -4.33 5.90
C GLY A 140 23.36 -5.76 5.46
N GLY A 141 24.41 -6.57 5.28
CA GLY A 141 24.30 -7.94 4.76
C GLY A 141 24.43 -8.07 3.24
N GLY A 142 24.66 -6.98 2.50
CA GLY A 142 24.87 -7.03 1.04
C GLY A 142 26.21 -6.43 0.60
N VAL A 143 26.61 -6.69 -0.63
CA VAL A 143 27.82 -6.12 -1.26
C VAL A 143 27.43 -5.16 -2.37
N TRP A 144 27.96 -3.95 -2.30
CA TRP A 144 27.62 -2.84 -3.18
C TRP A 144 28.87 -2.37 -3.92
N ARG A 145 28.76 -2.11 -5.22
CA ARG A 145 29.77 -1.41 -6.01
C ARG A 145 29.29 -0.01 -6.31
N ALA A 146 30.07 0.99 -5.95
CA ALA A 146 29.81 2.39 -6.27
C ALA A 146 30.93 2.96 -7.16
N ASP A 147 30.52 3.79 -8.13
CA ASP A 147 31.39 4.57 -9.00
C ASP A 147 30.78 5.98 -9.13
N GLY A 148 31.37 6.93 -8.40
CA GLY A 148 30.79 8.27 -8.23
C GLY A 148 29.37 8.21 -7.66
N ASP A 149 28.40 8.78 -8.39
CA ASP A 149 26.98 8.84 -7.98
C ASP A 149 26.17 7.57 -8.33
N ARG A 150 26.81 6.59 -8.98
CA ARG A 150 26.16 5.32 -9.37
C ARG A 150 26.51 4.25 -8.34
N SER A 151 25.51 3.50 -7.88
CA SER A 151 25.74 2.29 -7.10
C SER A 151 24.90 1.14 -7.65
N VAL A 152 25.51 -0.05 -7.66
CA VAL A 152 24.90 -1.30 -8.12
C VAL A 152 25.16 -2.42 -7.12
N MET A 153 24.23 -3.35 -7.04
CA MET A 153 24.35 -4.53 -6.20
C MET A 153 25.32 -5.56 -6.82
N VAL A 154 26.20 -6.12 -5.99
CA VAL A 154 27.10 -7.23 -6.34
C VAL A 154 26.63 -8.52 -5.67
N SER A 155 26.32 -8.45 -4.37
CA SER A 155 25.71 -9.54 -3.59
C SER A 155 24.47 -9.01 -2.87
N PRO A 156 23.33 -9.72 -2.93
CA PRO A 156 22.09 -9.26 -2.30
C PRO A 156 22.16 -9.32 -0.78
N PRO A 157 21.51 -8.39 -0.07
CA PRO A 157 21.32 -8.50 1.36
C PRO A 157 20.28 -9.56 1.71
N GLU A 158 20.29 -9.97 2.97
CA GLU A 158 19.29 -10.85 3.57
C GLU A 158 17.98 -10.07 3.79
N PHE A 159 17.16 -9.99 2.74
CA PHE A 159 15.81 -9.44 2.77
C PHE A 159 14.90 -10.43 2.06
N HIS A 160 13.93 -10.95 2.80
CA HIS A 160 13.02 -11.97 2.32
C HIS A 160 11.59 -11.46 2.45
N TYR A 161 10.93 -11.31 1.31
CA TYR A 161 9.50 -11.05 1.25
C TYR A 161 8.83 -12.19 0.48
N ARG A 162 7.91 -12.89 1.15
CA ARG A 162 7.14 -14.01 0.58
C ARG A 162 5.83 -14.19 1.34
N ASP A 163 4.73 -14.46 0.64
CA ASP A 163 3.44 -14.83 1.22
C ASP A 163 3.01 -13.85 2.35
N ALA A 164 3.11 -12.54 2.07
CA ALA A 164 2.85 -11.44 3.00
C ALA A 164 3.71 -11.43 4.29
N THR A 165 4.85 -12.11 4.28
CA THR A 165 5.81 -12.11 5.39
C THR A 165 7.07 -11.35 4.98
N LEU A 166 7.41 -10.29 5.70
CA LEU A 166 8.70 -9.62 5.60
C LEU A 166 9.65 -10.14 6.70
N THR A 167 10.78 -10.70 6.29
CA THR A 167 11.88 -11.10 7.16
C THR A 167 13.13 -10.30 6.80
N LEU A 168 13.63 -9.52 7.75
CA LEU A 168 14.76 -8.61 7.59
C LEU A 168 15.78 -8.81 8.73
N PRO A 169 16.70 -9.79 8.57
CA PRO A 169 17.87 -9.93 9.43
C PRO A 169 19.00 -9.02 8.94
N MET A 170 19.21 -7.90 9.63
CA MET A 170 20.25 -6.93 9.28
C MET A 170 21.58 -7.31 9.92
N VAL A 171 22.68 -7.19 9.17
CA VAL A 171 24.04 -7.30 9.70
C VAL A 171 24.62 -5.90 9.92
N GLN A 172 24.89 -5.56 11.18
CA GLN A 172 25.50 -4.28 11.55
C GLN A 172 26.97 -4.48 11.87
N VAL A 173 27.84 -3.86 11.07
CA VAL A 173 29.30 -3.96 11.19
C VAL A 173 29.83 -2.86 12.10
N SER A 174 30.72 -3.21 13.01
CA SER A 174 31.60 -2.27 13.72
C SER A 174 33.01 -2.83 13.82
N GLY A 175 34.04 -2.02 14.02
CA GLY A 175 35.39 -2.55 14.14
C GLY A 175 36.55 -1.56 14.03
N ASP A 176 37.73 -2.14 13.85
CA ASP A 176 38.99 -1.43 13.66
C ASP A 176 39.03 -0.72 12.31
N ARG A 177 39.39 0.56 12.30
CA ARG A 177 39.35 1.40 11.09
C ARG A 177 40.21 0.89 9.94
N SER A 178 41.31 0.18 10.24
CA SER A 178 42.22 -0.38 9.23
C SER A 178 42.29 -1.89 9.37
N LEU A 179 42.06 -2.60 8.26
CA LEU A 179 42.23 -4.05 8.18
C LEU A 179 43.54 -4.37 7.46
N THR A 180 44.27 -5.38 7.96
CA THR A 180 45.55 -5.79 7.37
C THR A 180 45.36 -7.06 6.54
N ARG A 181 46.20 -8.09 6.71
CA ARG A 181 46.18 -9.32 5.88
C ARG A 181 45.01 -10.25 6.19
N ARG A 182 44.28 -9.99 7.27
CA ARG A 182 43.19 -10.82 7.75
C ARG A 182 42.10 -9.94 8.33
N ALA A 183 40.85 -10.36 8.15
CA ALA A 183 39.72 -9.85 8.90
C ALA A 183 39.18 -10.96 9.77
N THR A 184 39.05 -10.70 11.07
CA THR A 184 38.36 -11.56 12.02
C THR A 184 36.99 -10.97 12.30
N ILE A 185 35.93 -11.70 11.97
CA ILE A 185 34.53 -11.30 12.20
C ILE A 185 34.02 -12.09 13.41
N THR A 186 33.58 -11.38 14.45
CA THR A 186 33.06 -12.00 15.68
C THR A 186 31.65 -11.50 15.96
N ARG A 187 30.75 -12.43 16.33
CA ARG A 187 29.39 -12.08 16.76
C ARG A 187 29.47 -11.30 18.07
N ASN A 188 28.84 -10.12 18.10
CA ASN A 188 28.73 -9.28 19.29
C ASN A 188 27.38 -9.52 19.99
N SER A 189 26.28 -9.24 19.29
CA SER A 189 24.93 -9.44 19.84
C SER A 189 23.90 -9.67 18.73
N THR A 190 22.79 -10.29 19.09
CA THR A 190 21.61 -10.42 18.24
C THR A 190 20.40 -9.89 18.98
N THR A 191 19.67 -8.98 18.36
CA THR A 191 18.46 -8.38 18.94
C THR A 191 17.30 -8.56 17.97
N ARG A 192 16.22 -9.19 18.44
CA ARG A 192 14.94 -9.26 17.70
C ARG A 192 14.13 -8.01 18.07
N TYR A 193 13.89 -7.13 17.10
CA TYR A 193 13.08 -5.93 17.29
C TYR A 193 11.59 -6.20 17.02
N TYR A 194 11.28 -7.15 16.13
CA TYR A 194 9.89 -7.51 15.83
C TYR A 194 9.78 -9.01 15.50
N PRO A 195 8.76 -9.73 16.03
CA PRO A 195 7.86 -9.32 17.11
C PRO A 195 8.60 -9.29 18.46
N ASN A 196 8.33 -8.30 19.31
CA ASN A 196 8.93 -8.17 20.64
C ASN A 196 8.10 -7.28 21.60
N GLU A 197 7.18 -7.91 22.33
CA GLU A 197 6.31 -7.24 23.31
C GLU A 197 7.06 -6.58 24.47
N SER A 198 8.30 -7.00 24.75
CA SER A 198 9.12 -6.39 25.80
C SER A 198 9.69 -5.03 25.40
N ILE A 199 9.78 -4.73 24.09
CA ILE A 199 10.17 -3.40 23.58
C ILE A 199 8.93 -2.50 23.52
N ASP A 200 7.85 -3.01 22.94
CA ASP A 200 6.56 -2.35 22.86
C ASP A 200 5.47 -3.42 22.82
N SER A 201 4.45 -3.33 23.67
CA SER A 201 3.38 -4.33 23.76
C SER A 201 2.59 -4.51 22.46
N ARG A 202 2.73 -3.58 21.51
CA ARG A 202 2.09 -3.64 20.19
C ARG A 202 2.92 -4.36 19.14
N PHE A 203 4.18 -4.73 19.43
CA PHE A 203 5.06 -5.39 18.47
C PHE A 203 4.78 -6.90 18.38
N VAL A 204 3.59 -7.23 17.89
CA VAL A 204 3.06 -8.59 17.74
C VAL A 204 2.71 -8.89 16.30
N ASN A 205 2.72 -10.17 15.92
CA ASN A 205 2.16 -10.63 14.65
C ASN A 205 0.81 -11.31 14.92
N PRO A 206 -0.12 -11.32 13.95
CA PRO A 206 -0.06 -10.63 12.66
C PRO A 206 -0.26 -9.11 12.80
N LEU A 207 0.20 -8.35 11.81
CA LEU A 207 -0.11 -6.93 11.66
C LEU A 207 -1.60 -6.75 11.33
N VAL A 208 -2.28 -5.84 12.03
CA VAL A 208 -3.74 -5.64 11.93
C VAL A 208 -4.12 -4.62 10.86
N SER A 209 -3.36 -3.55 10.73
CA SER A 209 -3.55 -2.49 9.71
C SER A 209 -2.24 -1.70 9.56
N GLY A 210 -2.17 -0.70 8.69
CA GLY A 210 -1.01 0.21 8.61
C GLY A 210 -0.07 -0.02 7.42
N LYS A 211 1.04 0.72 7.40
CA LYS A 211 2.12 0.63 6.42
C LYS A 211 3.46 0.41 7.11
N VAL A 212 4.24 -0.55 6.62
CA VAL A 212 5.62 -0.75 7.02
C VAL A 212 6.52 -0.05 6.03
N ASN A 213 7.33 0.89 6.51
CA ASN A 213 8.30 1.64 5.71
C ASN A 213 9.71 1.19 6.09
N VAL A 214 10.47 0.75 5.09
CA VAL A 214 11.90 0.45 5.22
C VAL A 214 12.68 1.53 4.48
N THR A 215 13.36 2.38 5.23
CA THR A 215 14.10 3.52 4.69
C THR A 215 15.59 3.31 4.88
N VAL A 216 16.37 3.49 3.81
CA VAL A 216 17.83 3.44 3.84
C VAL A 216 18.39 4.79 3.42
N GLY A 217 19.31 5.32 4.23
CA GLY A 217 20.06 6.53 3.92
C GLY A 217 21.56 6.25 3.86
N GLY A 218 22.24 6.78 2.85
CA GLY A 218 23.68 6.60 2.70
C GLY A 218 24.14 6.55 1.24
N PRO A 219 25.45 6.35 0.99
CA PRO A 219 26.03 6.38 -0.36
C PRO A 219 25.48 5.28 -1.29
N TYR A 220 25.00 4.16 -0.73
CA TYR A 220 24.52 3.00 -1.49
C TYR A 220 23.00 2.97 -1.70
N TYR A 221 22.27 4.06 -1.41
CA TYR A 221 20.80 4.09 -1.45
C TYR A 221 20.19 3.73 -2.82
N ARG A 222 20.88 4.04 -3.93
CA ARG A 222 20.39 3.69 -5.28
C ARG A 222 20.39 2.17 -5.49
N ALA A 223 21.48 1.50 -5.10
CA ALA A 223 21.57 0.05 -5.16
C ALA A 223 20.55 -0.64 -4.25
N TRP A 224 20.33 -0.12 -3.03
CA TRP A 224 19.27 -0.57 -2.15
C TRP A 224 17.88 -0.43 -2.79
N GLY A 225 17.61 0.71 -3.44
CA GLY A 225 16.34 0.94 -4.14
C GLY A 225 16.10 -0.04 -5.28
N SER A 226 17.10 -0.22 -6.16
CA SER A 226 16.99 -1.17 -7.27
C SER A 226 16.82 -2.61 -6.77
N TYR A 227 17.35 -2.94 -5.60
CA TYR A 227 17.11 -4.22 -4.96
C TYR A 227 15.68 -4.34 -4.41
N PHE A 228 15.16 -3.32 -3.73
CA PHE A 228 13.77 -3.33 -3.26
C PHE A 228 12.76 -3.48 -4.40
N GLU A 229 12.99 -2.81 -5.53
CA GLU A 229 12.16 -2.95 -6.74
C GLU A 229 12.16 -4.37 -7.32
N GLN A 230 13.27 -5.10 -7.20
CA GLN A 230 13.38 -6.48 -7.71
C GLN A 230 12.81 -7.53 -6.75
N ARG A 231 12.76 -7.23 -5.46
CA ARG A 231 12.41 -8.19 -4.40
C ARG A 231 11.04 -7.98 -3.79
N THR A 232 10.45 -6.81 -3.99
CA THR A 232 9.09 -6.48 -3.55
C THR A 232 8.31 -5.93 -4.73
N ASP A 233 7.03 -6.27 -4.82
CA ASP A 233 6.10 -5.57 -5.74
C ASP A 233 5.66 -4.21 -5.13
N GLY A 234 6.47 -3.66 -4.23
CA GLY A 234 6.12 -2.57 -3.31
C GLY A 234 6.43 -1.22 -3.93
N GLU A 235 5.84 -0.16 -3.38
CA GLU A 235 6.19 1.20 -3.81
C GLU A 235 7.59 1.56 -3.30
N VAL A 236 8.50 1.91 -4.20
CA VAL A 236 9.85 2.36 -3.89
C VAL A 236 9.99 3.83 -4.28
N THR A 237 10.32 4.69 -3.30
CA THR A 237 10.48 6.13 -3.49
C THR A 237 11.92 6.56 -3.25
N TYR A 238 12.50 7.27 -4.22
CA TYR A 238 13.85 7.85 -4.09
C TYR A 238 13.79 9.32 -3.70
N GLN A 239 14.64 9.70 -2.75
CA GLN A 239 14.88 11.09 -2.36
C GLN A 239 16.35 11.41 -2.61
N HIS A 240 16.68 11.66 -3.89
CA HIS A 240 18.07 11.86 -4.33
C HIS A 240 18.79 13.01 -3.61
N GLY A 241 18.08 14.11 -3.32
CA GLY A 241 18.65 15.26 -2.59
C GLY A 241 19.05 14.95 -1.13
N GLN A 242 18.61 13.82 -0.58
CA GLN A 242 18.93 13.37 0.77
C GLN A 242 19.70 12.03 0.78
N ASN A 243 20.07 11.50 -0.39
CA ASN A 243 20.68 10.17 -0.55
C ASN A 243 19.90 9.07 0.19
N ARG A 244 18.59 9.01 -0.04
CA ARG A 244 17.66 8.12 0.67
C ARG A 244 16.74 7.39 -0.29
N VAL A 245 16.41 6.14 0.05
CA VAL A 245 15.34 5.36 -0.58
C VAL A 245 14.39 4.80 0.48
N THR A 246 13.11 4.66 0.16
CA THR A 246 12.11 4.02 1.02
C THR A 246 11.32 2.99 0.24
N ALA A 247 11.20 1.79 0.77
CA ALA A 247 10.24 0.78 0.33
C ALA A 247 9.03 0.76 1.27
N SER A 248 7.81 0.80 0.73
CA SER A 248 6.57 0.79 1.49
C SER A 248 5.75 -0.48 1.22
N LEU A 249 5.32 -1.14 2.30
CA LEU A 249 4.51 -2.35 2.31
C LEU A 249 3.23 -2.07 3.09
N THR A 250 2.06 -2.38 2.53
CA THR A 250 0.76 -2.11 3.16
C THR A 250 0.25 -3.36 3.84
N VAL A 251 -0.25 -3.26 5.06
CA VAL A 251 -0.88 -4.39 5.74
C VAL A 251 -2.24 -4.67 5.10
N PRO A 252 -2.48 -5.87 4.51
CA PRO A 252 -3.78 -6.21 3.98
C PRO A 252 -4.80 -6.28 5.10
N VAL A 253 -5.98 -5.81 4.78
CA VAL A 253 -7.05 -5.55 5.73
C VAL A 253 -8.12 -6.59 5.40
N GLY A 254 -8.01 -7.79 5.99
CA GLY A 254 -9.00 -8.88 5.98
C GLY A 254 -9.60 -9.37 4.64
N ASP A 255 -10.41 -10.43 4.71
CA ASP A 255 -11.44 -10.70 3.67
C ASP A 255 -12.51 -9.60 3.81
N ARG A 256 -12.91 -9.01 2.68
CA ARG A 256 -13.70 -7.78 2.62
C ARG A 256 -14.88 -7.97 1.69
N ARG A 257 -15.59 -9.08 1.76
CA ARG A 257 -16.81 -9.28 0.97
C ARG A 257 -18.00 -8.99 1.87
N VAL A 258 -19.06 -8.41 1.31
CA VAL A 258 -20.31 -8.18 2.03
C VAL A 258 -21.17 -9.42 1.80
N LYS A 259 -21.02 -10.42 2.68
CA LYS A 259 -21.73 -11.70 2.57
C LYS A 259 -23.07 -11.66 3.32
N GLU A 260 -23.34 -10.56 4.01
CA GLU A 260 -24.43 -10.40 4.96
C GLU A 260 -25.23 -9.14 4.66
N ALA A 261 -26.53 -9.17 4.99
CA ALA A 261 -27.44 -8.02 4.87
C ALA A 261 -26.97 -6.85 5.71
N VAL A 262 -26.54 -7.20 6.92
CA VAL A 262 -26.07 -6.30 7.94
C VAL A 262 -24.89 -6.96 8.66
N HIS A 263 -23.79 -6.23 8.78
CA HIS A 263 -22.61 -6.64 9.54
C HIS A 263 -22.21 -5.55 10.55
N ALA A 264 -22.48 -5.79 11.84
CA ALA A 264 -22.00 -4.94 12.93
C ALA A 264 -20.56 -5.33 13.31
N SER A 265 -19.63 -4.41 13.03
CA SER A 265 -18.20 -4.68 12.84
C SER A 265 -17.36 -4.88 14.10
N SER A 266 -17.90 -4.70 15.32
CA SER A 266 -17.14 -4.88 16.56
C SER A 266 -17.96 -5.54 17.67
N THR A 267 -17.30 -5.98 18.75
CA THR A 267 -17.96 -6.66 19.89
C THR A 267 -18.90 -5.76 20.70
N SER A 268 -18.83 -4.44 20.53
CA SER A 268 -19.80 -3.50 21.09
C SER A 268 -20.92 -3.15 20.10
N GLY A 269 -20.85 -3.66 18.87
CA GLY A 269 -21.81 -3.38 17.82
C GLY A 269 -23.15 -4.05 18.11
N THR A 270 -24.23 -3.27 18.09
CA THR A 270 -25.57 -3.77 18.36
C THR A 270 -26.46 -3.52 17.15
N ILE A 271 -27.29 -4.51 16.83
CA ILE A 271 -28.35 -4.38 15.83
C ILE A 271 -29.67 -4.34 16.57
N THR A 272 -30.38 -3.23 16.43
CA THR A 272 -31.58 -2.96 17.22
C THR A 272 -32.78 -2.71 16.31
N PHE A 273 -33.87 -3.41 16.58
CA PHE A 273 -35.17 -3.13 15.98
C PHE A 273 -36.12 -2.54 17.01
N LYS A 274 -36.65 -1.36 16.72
CA LYS A 274 -37.55 -0.61 17.60
C LYS A 274 -38.68 0.02 16.78
N GLY A 275 -39.73 0.48 17.45
CA GLY A 275 -40.78 1.24 16.77
C GLY A 275 -42.17 0.89 17.27
N SER A 276 -43.15 1.21 16.44
CA SER A 276 -44.56 0.87 16.62
C SER A 276 -45.20 0.26 15.36
N THR A 277 -44.39 -0.06 14.34
CA THR A 277 -44.82 -0.71 13.08
C THR A 277 -43.83 -1.83 12.71
N ASP A 278 -43.88 -2.36 11.48
CA ASP A 278 -43.31 -3.66 11.13
C ASP A 278 -42.01 -3.49 10.29
N PRO A 279 -40.83 -3.20 10.89
CA PRO A 279 -39.57 -3.18 10.14
C PRO A 279 -39.22 -4.58 9.64
N SER A 280 -38.56 -4.71 8.50
CA SER A 280 -38.29 -6.02 7.91
C SER A 280 -36.92 -6.15 7.25
N ILE A 281 -36.41 -7.37 7.22
CA ILE A 281 -35.22 -7.72 6.47
C ILE A 281 -35.52 -8.96 5.63
N ASP A 282 -35.18 -8.91 4.35
CA ASP A 282 -35.24 -10.03 3.41
C ASP A 282 -34.07 -9.98 2.42
N ALA A 283 -34.07 -10.86 1.41
CA ALA A 283 -33.03 -10.89 0.40
C ALA A 283 -33.57 -11.14 -1.02
N TYR A 284 -32.85 -10.61 -2.00
CA TYR A 284 -33.01 -10.84 -3.43
C TYR A 284 -31.62 -11.03 -4.08
N THR A 285 -31.56 -11.10 -5.40
CA THR A 285 -30.31 -11.06 -6.14
C THR A 285 -30.49 -10.16 -7.35
N SER A 286 -29.55 -9.24 -7.60
CA SER A 286 -29.53 -8.46 -8.84
C SER A 286 -28.77 -9.15 -9.98
N ALA A 287 -28.15 -10.31 -9.72
CA ALA A 287 -27.30 -11.01 -10.68
C ALA A 287 -28.05 -11.59 -11.91
N ASP A 288 -29.37 -11.74 -11.83
CA ASP A 288 -30.25 -12.18 -12.92
C ASP A 288 -30.74 -11.02 -13.80
N GLY A 289 -30.63 -9.79 -13.31
CA GLY A 289 -31.07 -8.57 -13.99
C GLY A 289 -32.54 -8.22 -13.80
N ASP A 290 -33.29 -8.95 -12.96
CA ASP A 290 -34.73 -8.73 -12.71
C ASP A 290 -34.99 -7.97 -11.37
N GLY A 291 -33.93 -7.70 -10.61
CA GLY A 291 -33.93 -6.98 -9.33
C GLY A 291 -34.91 -7.54 -8.31
N TYR A 292 -35.52 -6.67 -7.49
CA TYR A 292 -36.40 -7.13 -6.42
C TYR A 292 -37.77 -7.62 -6.96
N ALA A 293 -38.24 -7.02 -8.06
CA ALA A 293 -39.55 -7.30 -8.65
C ALA A 293 -39.61 -8.68 -9.37
N GLY A 294 -38.47 -9.26 -9.73
CA GLY A 294 -38.37 -10.54 -10.43
C GLY A 294 -38.81 -11.75 -9.60
N GLU A 295 -38.39 -11.86 -8.33
CA GLU A 295 -38.51 -13.12 -7.59
C GLU A 295 -38.70 -13.01 -6.05
N GLY A 296 -38.61 -11.82 -5.45
CA GLY A 296 -38.52 -11.67 -3.98
C GLY A 296 -39.75 -12.10 -3.17
N LYS A 297 -40.96 -11.96 -3.73
CA LYS A 297 -42.21 -12.19 -2.98
C LYS A 297 -42.79 -13.61 -3.10
N ASP A 298 -42.54 -14.28 -4.23
CA ASP A 298 -43.27 -15.52 -4.58
C ASP A 298 -42.43 -16.81 -4.39
N ASN A 299 -41.10 -16.72 -4.27
CA ASN A 299 -40.20 -17.89 -4.28
C ASN A 299 -39.48 -18.19 -2.93
N GLY A 300 -39.83 -17.53 -1.83
CA GLY A 300 -39.35 -17.89 -0.48
C GLY A 300 -37.85 -17.64 -0.24
N TRP A 301 -37.31 -16.53 -0.75
CA TRP A 301 -35.90 -16.14 -0.62
C TRP A 301 -35.56 -15.59 0.78
N ASN A 302 -35.91 -16.37 1.81
CA ASN A 302 -35.75 -16.08 3.24
C ASN A 302 -34.34 -16.41 3.74
N ASN A 303 -33.31 -15.73 3.24
CA ASN A 303 -31.96 -15.97 3.75
C ASN A 303 -31.09 -14.72 3.79
N ALA A 304 -31.67 -13.60 4.20
CA ALA A 304 -30.87 -12.46 4.63
C ALA A 304 -30.17 -12.82 5.94
N THR A 305 -28.84 -12.92 5.92
CA THR A 305 -28.11 -13.21 7.17
C THR A 305 -27.79 -11.90 7.89
N LEU A 306 -28.14 -11.88 9.17
CA LEU A 306 -27.76 -10.83 10.12
C LEU A 306 -26.50 -11.26 10.86
N THR A 307 -25.43 -10.47 10.82
CA THR A 307 -24.21 -10.78 11.55
C THR A 307 -23.77 -9.60 12.41
N THR A 308 -23.40 -9.88 13.66
CA THR A 308 -22.80 -8.89 14.57
C THR A 308 -21.76 -9.54 15.45
N ALA A 309 -20.71 -8.81 15.82
CA ALA A 309 -19.81 -9.21 16.89
C ALA A 309 -20.34 -8.90 18.30
N GLY A 310 -21.34 -8.02 18.43
CA GLY A 310 -22.06 -7.77 19.67
C GLY A 310 -23.47 -8.36 19.65
N ASP A 311 -24.46 -7.57 20.04
CA ASP A 311 -25.80 -8.05 20.38
C ASP A 311 -26.82 -7.81 19.25
N VAL A 312 -27.86 -8.64 19.21
CA VAL A 312 -29.08 -8.40 18.43
C VAL A 312 -30.24 -8.21 19.40
N ASP A 313 -30.92 -7.07 19.31
CA ASP A 313 -32.04 -6.71 20.19
C ASP A 313 -33.29 -6.34 19.37
N VAL A 314 -34.30 -7.20 19.43
CA VAL A 314 -35.59 -7.02 18.77
C VAL A 314 -36.62 -6.64 19.82
N GLN A 315 -37.02 -5.36 19.87
CA GLN A 315 -37.85 -4.82 20.95
C GLN A 315 -39.36 -4.79 20.63
N ASP A 316 -39.74 -4.87 19.35
CA ASP A 316 -41.12 -4.80 18.87
C ASP A 316 -41.66 -6.18 18.42
N ASN A 317 -42.97 -6.36 18.35
CA ASN A 317 -43.65 -7.61 17.93
C ASN A 317 -43.98 -7.66 16.42
N GLY A 318 -43.73 -6.56 15.70
CA GLY A 318 -44.03 -6.42 14.28
C GLY A 318 -42.85 -6.72 13.34
N VAL A 319 -41.64 -6.87 13.89
CA VAL A 319 -40.41 -7.00 13.11
C VAL A 319 -40.48 -8.24 12.22
N GLN A 320 -40.02 -8.23 10.98
CA GLN A 320 -40.05 -9.40 10.10
C GLN A 320 -38.64 -9.75 9.60
N ILE A 321 -37.97 -10.70 10.27
CA ILE A 321 -36.62 -11.15 9.90
C ILE A 321 -36.71 -12.41 9.04
N TYR A 322 -36.55 -12.27 7.72
CA TYR A 322 -36.53 -13.37 6.76
C TYR A 322 -35.10 -13.85 6.47
N GLY A 323 -34.47 -14.44 7.50
CA GLY A 323 -33.19 -15.14 7.37
C GLY A 323 -32.51 -15.42 8.70
N ASN A 324 -31.25 -15.83 8.68
CA ASN A 324 -30.54 -16.33 9.85
C ASN A 324 -29.88 -15.22 10.67
N ILE A 325 -29.61 -15.49 11.96
CA ILE A 325 -28.91 -14.57 12.85
C ILE A 325 -27.59 -15.21 13.30
N SER A 326 -26.50 -14.46 13.28
CA SER A 326 -25.21 -14.83 13.88
C SER A 326 -24.68 -13.68 14.73
N ALA A 327 -24.77 -13.82 16.06
CA ALA A 327 -24.37 -12.80 17.02
C ALA A 327 -23.21 -13.30 17.89
N GLY A 328 -22.14 -12.50 17.99
CA GLY A 328 -21.04 -12.74 18.94
C GLY A 328 -21.44 -12.49 20.40
N GLY A 329 -22.53 -11.77 20.61
CA GLY A 329 -23.12 -11.45 21.92
C GLY A 329 -24.46 -12.14 22.15
N ALA A 330 -25.40 -11.39 22.71
CA ALA A 330 -26.74 -11.85 23.05
C ALA A 330 -27.70 -11.70 21.87
N VAL A 331 -28.71 -12.57 21.81
CA VAL A 331 -29.87 -12.42 20.94
C VAL A 331 -31.11 -12.28 21.83
N ASP A 332 -31.58 -11.05 21.99
CA ASP A 332 -32.81 -10.71 22.69
C ASP A 332 -33.93 -10.48 21.67
N MET A 333 -35.01 -11.25 21.82
CA MET A 333 -36.13 -11.30 20.90
C MET A 333 -37.42 -11.00 21.64
N LYS A 334 -38.23 -10.05 21.18
CA LYS A 334 -39.53 -9.79 21.81
C LYS A 334 -40.47 -10.99 21.72
N ASP A 335 -40.62 -11.52 20.51
CA ASP A 335 -41.46 -12.67 20.20
C ASP A 335 -40.94 -13.40 18.96
N TRP A 336 -40.44 -14.62 19.13
CA TRP A 336 -39.94 -15.44 18.02
C TRP A 336 -40.97 -15.74 16.95
N SER A 337 -42.22 -16.02 17.34
CA SER A 337 -43.22 -16.56 16.40
C SER A 337 -43.70 -15.50 15.42
N ASN A 338 -43.68 -14.23 15.84
CA ASN A 338 -44.03 -13.10 15.01
C ASN A 338 -42.81 -12.49 14.31
N ASN A 339 -41.63 -12.53 14.95
CA ASN A 339 -40.50 -11.75 14.49
C ASN A 339 -39.49 -12.49 13.61
N PHE A 340 -39.38 -13.81 13.74
CA PHE A 340 -38.31 -14.57 13.13
C PHE A 340 -38.83 -15.64 12.19
N HIS A 341 -38.44 -15.54 10.93
CA HIS A 341 -38.82 -16.46 9.84
C HIS A 341 -37.63 -17.21 9.25
N GLY A 342 -36.48 -17.16 9.92
CA GLY A 342 -35.26 -17.89 9.57
C GLY A 342 -35.24 -19.32 10.11
N GLN A 343 -34.13 -20.02 9.88
CA GLN A 343 -33.95 -21.42 10.30
C GLN A 343 -32.92 -21.58 11.42
N ARG A 344 -31.94 -20.67 11.50
CA ARG A 344 -30.78 -20.81 12.39
C ARG A 344 -30.43 -19.50 13.11
N VAL A 345 -30.05 -19.64 14.38
CA VAL A 345 -29.56 -18.56 15.24
C VAL A 345 -28.27 -19.01 15.93
N GLU A 346 -27.19 -18.25 15.71
CA GLU A 346 -25.93 -18.40 16.41
C GLU A 346 -25.78 -17.26 17.41
N TYR A 347 -25.30 -17.56 18.62
CA TYR A 347 -25.17 -16.58 19.70
C TYR A 347 -23.91 -16.84 20.53
N GLY A 348 -23.31 -15.81 21.11
CA GLY A 348 -22.11 -15.97 21.95
C GLY A 348 -22.42 -16.06 23.44
N THR A 349 -23.29 -15.18 23.94
CA THR A 349 -23.53 -15.05 25.39
C THR A 349 -24.85 -15.67 25.83
N SER A 350 -25.98 -15.21 25.29
CA SER A 350 -27.31 -15.67 25.66
C SER A 350 -28.34 -15.51 24.55
N ILE A 351 -29.42 -16.28 24.64
CA ILE A 351 -30.59 -16.18 23.76
C ILE A 351 -31.86 -16.10 24.62
N ASN A 352 -32.71 -15.10 24.39
CA ASN A 352 -33.86 -14.83 25.26
C ASN A 352 -35.03 -14.20 24.48
N PRO A 353 -36.27 -14.70 24.63
CA PRO A 353 -36.65 -15.92 25.32
C PRO A 353 -36.16 -17.16 24.55
N THR A 354 -36.41 -18.36 25.08
CA THR A 354 -36.03 -19.60 24.40
C THR A 354 -36.73 -19.71 23.04
N PRO A 355 -36.00 -19.99 21.94
CA PRO A 355 -36.60 -20.16 20.62
C PRO A 355 -37.60 -21.33 20.55
N PRO A 356 -38.60 -21.25 19.65
CA PRO A 356 -39.57 -22.33 19.46
C PRO A 356 -38.94 -23.57 18.81
N ALA A 357 -39.60 -24.72 18.95
CA ALA A 357 -39.19 -25.96 18.30
C ALA A 357 -39.20 -25.80 16.76
N GLY A 358 -38.03 -25.89 16.13
CA GLY A 358 -37.84 -25.71 14.69
C GLY A 358 -36.76 -24.70 14.32
N VAL A 359 -36.35 -23.84 15.26
CA VAL A 359 -35.19 -22.95 15.10
C VAL A 359 -33.95 -23.69 15.59
N GLU A 360 -32.96 -23.86 14.71
CA GLU A 360 -31.64 -24.39 15.08
C GLU A 360 -30.84 -23.32 15.85
N THR A 361 -30.25 -23.70 16.97
CA THR A 361 -29.45 -22.78 17.79
C THR A 361 -28.06 -23.32 18.03
N GLU A 362 -27.03 -22.50 17.84
CA GLU A 362 -25.63 -22.85 18.13
C GLU A 362 -24.95 -21.76 18.97
N GLN A 363 -24.28 -22.15 20.06
CA GLN A 363 -23.46 -21.21 20.83
C GLN A 363 -22.05 -21.15 20.23
N ILE A 364 -21.61 -19.96 19.86
CA ILE A 364 -20.31 -19.69 19.23
C ILE A 364 -19.38 -18.93 20.18
N SER A 365 -18.06 -19.01 19.95
CA SER A 365 -17.11 -18.29 20.80
C SER A 365 -16.84 -16.86 20.31
N GLU A 366 -16.87 -16.65 18.99
CA GLU A 366 -16.51 -15.39 18.34
C GLU A 366 -17.20 -15.34 16.96
N THR A 367 -17.58 -14.15 16.50
CA THR A 367 -17.84 -13.88 15.07
C THR A 367 -16.68 -13.07 14.49
N ALA A 368 -16.55 -13.03 13.16
CA ALA A 368 -15.47 -12.31 12.52
C ALA A 368 -15.62 -10.78 12.70
N ASP A 369 -14.63 -10.13 13.31
CA ASP A 369 -14.51 -8.66 13.36
C ASP A 369 -14.11 -8.12 11.97
N THR A 370 -14.78 -7.07 11.51
CA THR A 370 -14.38 -6.36 10.29
C THR A 370 -13.50 -5.17 10.65
N SER A 371 -12.21 -5.29 10.29
CA SER A 371 -11.24 -4.23 10.52
C SER A 371 -11.66 -2.90 9.88
N LYS A 372 -11.60 -1.83 10.67
CA LYS A 372 -11.88 -0.47 10.21
C LYS A 372 -11.03 -0.04 9.01
N ILE A 373 -11.57 0.88 8.22
CA ILE A 373 -10.97 1.29 6.95
C ILE A 373 -10.51 2.75 6.90
N ASP A 374 -10.33 3.42 8.04
CA ASP A 374 -10.00 4.85 8.07
C ASP A 374 -8.78 5.21 7.24
N GLY A 375 -7.74 4.37 7.33
CA GLY A 375 -6.52 4.52 6.58
C GLY A 375 -6.74 4.48 5.07
N PRO A 376 -7.27 3.36 4.53
CA PRO A 376 -7.70 3.27 3.14
C PRO A 376 -8.56 4.45 2.66
N ILE A 377 -9.53 4.93 3.46
CA ILE A 377 -10.37 6.08 3.11
C ILE A 377 -9.55 7.35 2.99
N ASN A 378 -8.76 7.69 4.02
CA ASN A 378 -7.89 8.86 4.00
C ASN A 378 -6.92 8.84 2.82
N GLU A 379 -6.33 7.68 2.52
CA GLU A 379 -5.41 7.52 1.39
C GLU A 379 -6.11 7.70 0.04
N ARG A 380 -7.31 7.14 -0.11
CA ARG A 380 -8.07 7.25 -1.36
C ARG A 380 -8.56 8.66 -1.60
N VAL A 381 -9.06 9.34 -0.55
CA VAL A 381 -9.48 10.75 -0.62
C VAL A 381 -8.28 11.65 -0.95
N ASP A 382 -7.14 11.47 -0.28
CA ASP A 382 -5.92 12.24 -0.58
C ASP A 382 -5.41 11.99 -2.02
N HIS A 383 -5.51 10.76 -2.50
CA HIS A 383 -5.15 10.41 -3.87
C HIS A 383 -6.06 11.09 -4.88
N ILE A 384 -7.39 10.99 -4.69
CA ILE A 384 -8.38 11.62 -5.56
C ILE A 384 -8.19 13.14 -5.54
N LYS A 385 -8.00 13.76 -4.37
CA LYS A 385 -7.75 15.21 -4.26
C LYS A 385 -6.55 15.68 -5.10
N LYS A 386 -5.50 14.86 -5.23
CA LYS A 386 -4.28 15.19 -5.99
C LYS A 386 -4.38 14.87 -7.48
N ASN A 387 -5.15 13.86 -7.84
CA ASN A 387 -5.22 13.30 -9.20
C ASN A 387 -6.61 13.43 -9.83
N ARG A 388 -7.49 14.26 -9.26
CA ARG A 388 -8.85 14.47 -9.77
C ARG A 388 -8.81 14.93 -11.22
N ASP A 389 -9.79 14.50 -11.98
CA ASP A 389 -9.95 14.97 -13.35
C ASP A 389 -10.28 16.46 -13.31
N GLY A 390 -9.57 17.21 -14.15
CA GLY A 390 -9.60 18.65 -14.11
C GLY A 390 -10.88 19.17 -14.76
N ASP A 391 -11.92 19.45 -13.98
CA ASP A 391 -12.94 20.42 -14.42
C ASP A 391 -13.48 21.32 -13.32
N SER A 392 -13.63 22.57 -13.75
CA SER A 392 -14.12 23.83 -13.21
C SER A 392 -15.65 23.94 -13.08
N ASP A 393 -16.39 22.83 -13.22
CA ASP A 393 -17.86 22.85 -13.26
C ASP A 393 -18.54 23.03 -11.90
N PHE A 394 -17.80 22.92 -10.79
CA PHE A 394 -18.35 23.12 -9.45
C PHE A 394 -17.96 24.50 -8.92
N SER A 395 -18.96 25.34 -8.62
CA SER A 395 -18.70 26.59 -7.92
C SER A 395 -18.21 26.28 -6.49
N GLY A 396 -16.90 26.32 -6.27
CA GLY A 396 -16.31 26.17 -4.93
C GLY A 396 -16.23 24.74 -4.39
N ASP A 397 -16.04 23.74 -5.25
CA ASP A 397 -15.87 22.31 -4.88
C ASP A 397 -17.11 21.70 -4.18
N THR A 398 -18.33 22.25 -4.29
CA THR A 398 -19.57 21.70 -3.66
C THR A 398 -20.66 21.41 -4.69
N ILE A 399 -21.49 20.37 -4.48
CA ILE A 399 -22.65 20.05 -5.33
C ILE A 399 -23.93 20.39 -4.58
N THR A 400 -24.65 21.42 -5.03
CA THR A 400 -25.89 21.92 -4.41
C THR A 400 -27.03 22.15 -5.40
N SER A 401 -26.87 21.64 -6.62
CA SER A 401 -27.84 21.75 -7.70
C SER A 401 -27.65 20.56 -8.64
N SER A 402 -28.60 20.34 -9.55
CA SER A 402 -28.47 19.25 -10.53
C SER A 402 -27.18 19.36 -11.33
N ALA A 403 -26.48 18.23 -11.49
CA ALA A 403 -25.20 18.12 -12.18
C ALA A 403 -25.02 16.72 -12.76
N THR A 404 -24.20 16.61 -13.80
CA THR A 404 -23.78 15.32 -14.38
C THR A 404 -22.26 15.20 -14.26
N ILE A 405 -21.78 14.04 -13.83
CA ILE A 405 -20.34 13.73 -13.71
C ILE A 405 -20.04 12.37 -14.35
N GLY A 406 -18.81 12.17 -14.82
CA GLY A 406 -18.33 10.85 -15.28
C GLY A 406 -18.05 10.72 -16.77
N GLU A 407 -18.35 11.73 -17.57
CA GLU A 407 -17.99 11.77 -18.99
C GLU A 407 -16.46 11.99 -19.14
N GLU A 408 -15.77 11.04 -19.80
CA GLU A 408 -14.33 11.02 -20.14
C GLU A 408 -13.33 10.42 -19.11
N SER A 409 -12.98 9.12 -19.26
CA SER A 409 -11.60 8.60 -19.22
C SER A 409 -11.55 7.05 -19.30
N PRO A 410 -10.71 6.44 -20.16
CA PRO A 410 -10.52 4.97 -20.23
C PRO A 410 -9.93 4.33 -18.96
N GLY A 411 -9.53 5.14 -17.97
CA GLY A 411 -8.92 4.70 -16.69
C GLY A 411 -9.84 4.83 -15.47
N GLY A 412 -11.08 5.30 -15.66
CA GLY A 412 -12.00 5.69 -14.60
C GLY A 412 -11.81 7.15 -14.16
N THR A 413 -12.90 7.77 -13.73
CA THR A 413 -13.00 9.22 -13.49
C THR A 413 -12.97 9.51 -11.98
N MET A 414 -12.23 10.53 -11.56
CA MET A 414 -12.01 10.89 -10.15
C MET A 414 -12.46 12.32 -9.84
N PHE A 415 -13.42 12.47 -8.92
CA PHE A 415 -13.96 13.75 -8.48
C PHE A 415 -13.67 14.00 -7.00
N TYR A 416 -13.36 15.25 -6.64
CA TYR A 416 -13.23 15.67 -5.26
C TYR A 416 -14.20 16.81 -5.00
N VAL A 417 -15.02 16.67 -3.95
CA VAL A 417 -15.96 17.69 -3.50
C VAL A 417 -15.88 17.86 -1.98
N ASP A 418 -16.22 19.04 -1.50
CA ASP A 418 -16.34 19.35 -0.09
C ASP A 418 -17.60 18.69 0.49
N HIS A 419 -18.77 18.92 -0.12
CA HIS A 419 -20.01 18.22 0.23
C HIS A 419 -20.99 18.14 -0.96
N ILE A 420 -21.98 17.25 -0.83
CA ILE A 420 -23.12 17.11 -1.71
C ILE A 420 -24.37 17.40 -0.88
N ASP A 421 -25.21 18.36 -1.28
CA ASP A 421 -26.45 18.73 -0.58
C ASP A 421 -27.54 19.01 -1.61
N LEU A 422 -28.41 18.02 -1.85
CA LEU A 422 -29.42 18.06 -2.91
C LEU A 422 -30.83 18.13 -2.31
N GLY A 423 -31.59 19.14 -2.72
CA GLY A 423 -32.99 19.35 -2.43
C GLY A 423 -33.95 18.63 -3.39
N SER A 424 -35.25 18.76 -3.12
CA SER A 424 -36.36 18.05 -3.80
C SER A 424 -36.42 18.09 -5.33
N THR A 425 -35.78 19.05 -6.00
CA THR A 425 -35.79 19.18 -7.47
C THR A 425 -34.44 18.87 -8.11
N GLU A 426 -33.47 18.43 -7.32
CA GLU A 426 -32.08 18.37 -7.72
C GLU A 426 -31.62 16.92 -7.87
N THR A 427 -30.90 16.66 -8.96
CA THR A 427 -30.39 15.33 -9.32
C THR A 427 -28.91 15.40 -9.64
N LEU A 428 -28.10 14.60 -8.94
CA LEU A 428 -26.74 14.29 -9.35
C LEU A 428 -26.75 13.02 -10.20
N THR A 429 -26.51 13.18 -11.50
CA THR A 429 -26.33 12.06 -12.43
C THR A 429 -24.85 11.68 -12.46
N VAL A 430 -24.55 10.41 -12.19
CA VAL A 430 -23.20 9.84 -12.28
C VAL A 430 -23.15 8.87 -13.45
N ASP A 431 -22.53 9.29 -14.54
CA ASP A 431 -22.32 8.48 -15.73
C ASP A 431 -21.08 7.58 -15.57
N ALA A 432 -21.34 6.31 -15.35
CA ALA A 432 -20.35 5.24 -15.28
C ALA A 432 -20.43 4.33 -16.52
N THR A 433 -20.83 4.86 -17.68
CA THR A 433 -20.89 4.10 -18.93
C THR A 433 -19.50 3.74 -19.44
N ASP A 434 -18.55 4.67 -19.37
CA ASP A 434 -17.20 4.51 -19.94
C ASP A 434 -16.17 3.92 -18.96
N GLY A 435 -16.50 3.85 -17.67
CA GLY A 435 -15.61 3.30 -16.65
C GLY A 435 -16.04 3.61 -15.22
N ASN A 436 -15.24 3.15 -14.26
CA ASN A 436 -15.53 3.36 -12.84
C ASN A 436 -15.46 4.85 -12.46
N VAL A 437 -16.37 5.31 -11.62
CA VAL A 437 -16.36 6.68 -11.08
C VAL A 437 -16.04 6.67 -9.59
N SER A 438 -15.03 7.44 -9.17
CA SER A 438 -14.64 7.61 -7.77
C SER A 438 -14.86 9.05 -7.32
N ILE A 439 -15.68 9.24 -6.29
CA ILE A 439 -16.06 10.55 -5.77
C ILE A 439 -15.55 10.63 -4.33
N ALA A 440 -14.60 11.52 -4.06
CA ALA A 440 -14.15 11.83 -2.71
C ALA A 440 -14.96 13.01 -2.17
N VAL A 441 -15.60 12.81 -1.02
CA VAL A 441 -16.41 13.82 -0.33
C VAL A 441 -15.71 14.15 0.99
N ARG A 442 -15.36 15.41 1.22
CA ARG A 442 -14.64 15.83 2.43
C ARG A 442 -15.53 15.76 3.68
N ASP A 443 -16.72 16.31 3.58
CA ASP A 443 -17.60 16.57 4.72
C ASP A 443 -18.76 15.57 4.74
N TYR A 444 -19.80 15.79 3.95
CA TYR A 444 -21.03 14.98 3.99
C TYR A 444 -21.75 14.88 2.65
N VAL A 445 -22.68 13.94 2.56
CA VAL A 445 -23.69 13.80 1.51
C VAL A 445 -25.08 13.92 2.15
N ARG A 446 -25.88 14.88 1.69
CA ARG A 446 -27.26 15.12 2.13
C ARG A 446 -28.20 15.11 0.94
N LEU A 447 -29.27 14.30 1.03
CA LEU A 447 -30.38 14.28 0.09
C LEU A 447 -31.67 14.65 0.83
N ASP A 448 -32.04 15.92 0.79
CA ASP A 448 -33.31 16.44 1.31
C ASP A 448 -34.36 16.36 0.20
N GLN A 449 -34.91 15.17 0.01
CA GLN A 449 -35.74 14.78 -1.14
C GLN A 449 -35.01 14.81 -2.50
N GLY A 450 -33.70 15.06 -2.51
CA GLY A 450 -32.86 15.02 -3.72
C GLY A 450 -32.56 13.61 -4.22
N THR A 451 -31.95 13.54 -5.41
CA THR A 451 -31.70 12.28 -6.11
C THR A 451 -30.24 12.12 -6.52
N ILE A 452 -29.68 10.92 -6.34
CA ILE A 452 -28.48 10.45 -7.04
C ILE A 452 -28.91 9.36 -8.02
N GLU A 453 -28.61 9.58 -9.30
CA GLU A 453 -28.91 8.65 -10.39
C GLU A 453 -27.60 8.14 -10.97
N VAL A 454 -27.41 6.82 -11.03
CA VAL A 454 -26.24 6.20 -11.65
C VAL A 454 -26.61 5.59 -13.00
N VAL A 455 -25.90 6.02 -14.04
CA VAL A 455 -26.08 5.56 -15.42
C VAL A 455 -24.89 4.69 -15.83
N GLY A 456 -25.15 3.60 -16.55
CA GLY A 456 -24.12 2.65 -16.98
C GLY A 456 -23.87 1.50 -16.01
N ASP A 457 -22.94 0.61 -16.39
CA ASP A 457 -22.74 -0.67 -15.70
C ASP A 457 -21.54 -0.69 -14.75
N HIS A 458 -20.68 0.34 -14.78
CA HIS A 458 -19.46 0.35 -14.00
C HIS A 458 -19.66 0.82 -12.55
N PRO A 459 -18.85 0.30 -11.61
CA PRO A 459 -18.73 0.78 -10.24
C PRO A 459 -18.68 2.30 -10.04
N VAL A 460 -19.61 2.82 -9.22
CA VAL A 460 -19.55 4.15 -8.61
C VAL A 460 -19.21 4.04 -7.13
N ARG A 461 -18.20 4.80 -6.68
CA ARG A 461 -17.66 4.73 -5.32
C ARG A 461 -17.58 6.11 -4.68
N PHE A 462 -18.37 6.35 -3.64
CA PHE A 462 -18.31 7.52 -2.78
C PHE A 462 -17.39 7.25 -1.59
N TYR A 463 -16.33 8.03 -1.43
CA TYR A 463 -15.42 7.99 -0.28
C TYR A 463 -15.69 9.21 0.60
N ILE A 464 -16.49 9.04 1.65
CA ILE A 464 -16.92 10.13 2.52
C ILE A 464 -15.97 10.19 3.72
N LYS A 465 -15.19 11.27 3.80
CA LYS A 465 -14.17 11.45 4.83
C LYS A 465 -14.75 11.90 6.17
N GLY A 466 -15.86 12.63 6.18
CA GLY A 466 -16.48 13.09 7.43
C GLY A 466 -15.61 14.06 8.23
N GLU A 467 -14.88 14.99 7.59
CA GLU A 467 -14.14 16.02 8.33
C GLU A 467 -15.08 16.96 9.09
N ASN A 468 -16.26 17.22 8.52
CA ASN A 468 -17.37 17.89 9.17
C ASN A 468 -18.64 17.03 9.00
N SER A 469 -19.38 16.81 10.08
CA SER A 469 -20.69 16.15 10.07
C SER A 469 -21.81 17.18 9.96
N LEU A 470 -22.99 16.70 9.57
CA LEU A 470 -24.21 17.47 9.76
C LEU A 470 -24.53 17.58 11.26
N SER A 471 -25.35 18.57 11.63
CA SER A 471 -25.81 18.70 13.01
C SER A 471 -26.50 17.43 13.48
N SER A 472 -26.31 17.10 14.76
CA SER A 472 -26.96 15.97 15.42
C SER A 472 -28.44 15.84 15.01
N PHE A 473 -28.78 14.65 14.54
CA PHE A 473 -30.04 14.29 13.94
C PHE A 473 -30.62 13.10 14.71
N SER A 474 -31.90 13.18 15.05
CA SER A 474 -32.63 12.02 15.58
C SER A 474 -33.90 11.84 14.76
N PRO A 475 -34.14 10.65 14.18
CA PRO A 475 -35.39 10.40 13.47
C PRO A 475 -36.59 10.58 14.40
N SER A 476 -36.53 10.06 15.62
CA SER A 476 -37.65 9.98 16.56
C SER A 476 -37.27 10.40 17.99
N ALA A 477 -38.26 10.55 18.86
CA ALA A 477 -38.00 10.81 20.28
C ALA A 477 -37.41 9.60 21.04
N THR A 478 -37.45 8.41 20.44
CA THR A 478 -37.05 7.14 21.05
C THR A 478 -35.80 6.53 20.41
N SER A 479 -35.29 7.13 19.34
CA SER A 479 -34.07 6.72 18.64
C SER A 479 -32.85 7.43 19.23
N ASN A 480 -31.69 6.84 19.00
CA ASN A 480 -30.43 7.50 19.25
C ASN A 480 -30.27 8.72 18.31
N SER A 481 -29.40 9.65 18.71
CA SER A 481 -29.02 10.78 17.86
C SER A 481 -27.71 10.45 17.16
N VAL A 482 -27.66 10.69 15.86
CA VAL A 482 -26.51 10.48 14.98
C VAL A 482 -26.00 11.81 14.47
N GLU A 483 -24.70 11.92 14.18
CA GLU A 483 -24.13 13.04 13.44
C GLU A 483 -23.81 12.60 12.00
N PRO A 484 -24.78 12.69 11.06
CA PRO A 484 -24.65 11.97 9.80
C PRO A 484 -23.63 12.63 8.87
N ASN A 485 -22.76 11.79 8.30
CA ASN A 485 -21.97 12.08 7.12
C ASN A 485 -22.71 11.66 5.83
N LEU A 486 -23.67 10.74 5.94
CA LEU A 486 -24.63 10.41 4.87
C LEU A 486 -26.05 10.56 5.43
N LEU A 487 -26.82 11.49 4.89
CA LEU A 487 -28.21 11.74 5.29
C LEU A 487 -29.12 11.68 4.07
N VAL A 488 -30.08 10.75 4.08
CA VAL A 488 -31.12 10.62 3.05
C VAL A 488 -32.48 10.87 3.70
N GLU A 489 -33.06 12.05 3.48
CA GLU A 489 -34.35 12.48 4.03
C GLU A 489 -35.38 12.54 2.90
N GLY A 490 -36.11 11.44 2.68
CA GLY A 490 -37.08 11.34 1.57
C GLY A 490 -36.44 11.43 0.17
N GLY A 491 -35.11 11.29 0.08
CA GLY A 491 -34.34 11.27 -1.15
C GLY A 491 -34.12 9.86 -1.69
N THR A 492 -33.57 9.78 -2.91
CA THR A 492 -33.32 8.47 -3.56
C THR A 492 -31.90 8.34 -4.11
N VAL A 493 -31.34 7.14 -3.98
CA VAL A 493 -30.16 6.69 -4.72
C VAL A 493 -30.60 5.49 -5.55
N HIS A 494 -30.48 5.57 -6.87
CA HIS A 494 -30.87 4.48 -7.75
C HIS A 494 -29.88 4.30 -8.91
N THR A 495 -29.94 3.11 -9.48
CA THR A 495 -29.12 2.65 -10.61
C THR A 495 -29.99 2.49 -11.86
N GLY A 496 -29.40 2.56 -13.05
CA GLY A 496 -30.12 2.36 -14.31
C GLY A 496 -30.69 0.96 -14.54
N GLY A 497 -30.22 -0.07 -13.81
CA GLY A 497 -30.78 -1.43 -13.80
C GLY A 497 -31.60 -1.73 -12.54
N ASP A 498 -32.39 -2.83 -12.57
CA ASP A 498 -33.29 -3.26 -11.49
C ASP A 498 -32.53 -3.50 -10.18
N GLU A 499 -32.61 -2.51 -9.27
CA GLU A 499 -31.97 -2.46 -7.95
C GLU A 499 -30.59 -3.13 -7.86
N ASN A 500 -29.66 -2.84 -8.77
CA ASN A 500 -28.33 -3.45 -8.75
C ASN A 500 -27.42 -2.82 -7.68
N ALA A 501 -27.41 -3.41 -6.47
CA ALA A 501 -26.66 -2.87 -5.35
C ALA A 501 -25.14 -3.04 -5.48
N THR A 502 -24.65 -3.85 -6.43
CA THR A 502 -23.20 -4.05 -6.63
C THR A 502 -22.50 -2.80 -7.21
N GLN A 503 -23.26 -1.89 -7.82
CA GLN A 503 -22.74 -0.74 -8.56
C GLN A 503 -22.36 0.43 -7.64
N VAL A 504 -23.17 0.77 -6.63
CA VAL A 504 -22.99 1.98 -5.81
C VAL A 504 -22.51 1.63 -4.42
N TRP A 505 -21.41 2.26 -3.98
CA TRP A 505 -20.88 2.07 -2.64
C TRP A 505 -20.57 3.40 -1.98
N PHE A 506 -21.03 3.55 -0.74
CA PHE A 506 -20.69 4.63 0.18
C PHE A 506 -19.73 4.10 1.22
N TYR A 507 -18.51 4.63 1.22
CA TYR A 507 -17.50 4.27 2.20
C TYR A 507 -17.31 5.35 3.25
N GLY A 508 -17.22 4.92 4.50
CA GLY A 508 -16.98 5.79 5.65
C GLY A 508 -15.81 5.30 6.53
N LYS A 509 -15.41 6.17 7.46
CA LYS A 509 -14.44 5.88 8.53
C LYS A 509 -15.12 5.18 9.73
N SER A 510 -14.36 4.85 10.76
CA SER A 510 -14.86 4.21 11.98
C SER A 510 -15.78 5.07 12.84
N ASP A 511 -15.88 6.36 12.55
CA ASP A 511 -16.75 7.37 13.19
C ASP A 511 -17.88 7.82 12.24
N PHE A 512 -18.15 7.05 11.18
CA PHE A 512 -19.13 7.40 10.17
C PHE A 512 -20.55 7.26 10.70
N GLY A 513 -21.30 8.36 10.69
CA GLY A 513 -22.73 8.37 10.95
C GLY A 513 -23.54 8.35 9.66
N ALA A 514 -24.59 7.54 9.59
CA ALA A 514 -25.54 7.57 8.50
C ALA A 514 -27.00 7.51 8.98
N ALA A 515 -27.89 8.17 8.24
CA ALA A 515 -29.32 8.10 8.47
C ALA A 515 -30.12 8.09 7.17
N SER A 516 -31.17 7.27 7.11
CA SER A 516 -32.14 7.26 6.03
C SER A 516 -33.56 7.29 6.59
N VAL A 517 -34.31 8.36 6.32
CA VAL A 517 -35.59 8.62 6.95
C VAL A 517 -36.60 9.14 5.93
N GLN A 518 -37.84 8.67 5.99
CA GLN A 518 -38.91 9.28 5.22
C GLN A 518 -39.13 10.74 5.64
N ASN A 519 -39.05 11.65 4.67
CA ASN A 519 -39.50 13.02 4.81
C ASN A 519 -40.26 13.41 3.54
N GLY A 520 -41.59 13.30 3.56
CA GLY A 520 -42.40 13.46 2.36
C GLY A 520 -42.35 12.24 1.44
N GLY A 521 -41.54 12.28 0.38
CA GLY A 521 -41.39 11.21 -0.62
C GLY A 521 -40.76 9.91 -0.07
N ASN A 522 -40.56 8.93 -0.95
CA ASN A 522 -39.92 7.66 -0.58
C ASN A 522 -38.43 7.86 -0.29
N SER A 523 -37.94 7.33 0.83
CA SER A 523 -36.50 7.29 1.12
C SER A 523 -35.95 5.93 0.70
N LYS A 524 -35.16 5.87 -0.39
CA LYS A 524 -34.66 4.62 -0.98
C LYS A 524 -33.18 4.72 -1.33
N ILE A 525 -32.40 3.71 -0.96
CA ILE A 525 -30.98 3.59 -1.32
C ILE A 525 -30.76 2.26 -2.01
N VAL A 526 -30.30 2.28 -3.27
CA VAL A 526 -29.76 1.10 -3.96
C VAL A 526 -28.24 1.17 -3.90
N GLY A 527 -27.60 0.24 -3.19
CA GLY A 527 -26.15 0.21 -3.02
C GLY A 527 -25.70 -0.31 -1.66
N VAL A 528 -24.40 -0.15 -1.38
CA VAL A 528 -23.78 -0.60 -0.14
C VAL A 528 -23.32 0.57 0.71
N ILE A 529 -23.62 0.54 2.01
CA ILE A 529 -23.02 1.43 3.02
C ILE A 529 -21.95 0.62 3.74
N TYR A 530 -20.68 0.98 3.58
CA TYR A 530 -19.54 0.22 4.10
C TYR A 530 -18.60 1.13 4.91
N ALA A 531 -18.81 1.14 6.22
CA ALA A 531 -18.02 1.91 7.18
C ALA A 531 -17.75 1.09 8.46
N PRO A 532 -16.98 -0.01 8.37
CA PRO A 532 -16.63 -0.79 9.57
C PRO A 532 -15.77 0.04 10.54
N GLY A 533 -16.00 -0.16 11.83
CA GLY A 533 -15.27 0.47 12.93
C GLY A 533 -16.18 0.74 14.13
N SER A 534 -15.62 0.73 15.34
CA SER A 534 -16.36 0.64 16.60
C SER A 534 -17.37 1.75 16.89
N ASP A 535 -17.29 2.89 16.21
CA ASP A 535 -18.11 4.07 16.50
C ASP A 535 -19.02 4.45 15.31
N SER A 536 -19.07 3.62 14.26
CA SER A 536 -19.89 3.91 13.09
C SER A 536 -21.33 3.44 13.31
N GLU A 537 -22.28 4.21 12.80
CA GLU A 537 -23.70 3.98 13.05
C GLU A 537 -24.57 4.21 11.82
N MET A 538 -25.68 3.48 11.74
CA MET A 538 -26.73 3.66 10.74
C MET A 538 -28.08 3.66 11.43
N ILE A 539 -28.89 4.69 11.18
CA ILE A 539 -30.28 4.75 11.65
C ILE A 539 -31.24 4.81 10.46
N MET A 540 -32.24 3.93 10.45
CA MET A 540 -33.25 3.87 9.40
C MET A 540 -34.65 4.03 9.97
N ARG A 541 -35.51 4.82 9.31
CA ARG A 541 -36.94 4.88 9.65
C ARG A 541 -37.80 5.13 8.43
N LYS A 542 -38.79 4.27 8.17
CA LYS A 542 -39.69 4.36 7.01
C LYS A 542 -38.93 4.48 5.69
N SER A 543 -37.81 3.76 5.59
CA SER A 543 -36.88 3.87 4.48
C SER A 543 -36.45 2.49 4.02
N GLU A 544 -36.09 2.38 2.74
CA GLU A 544 -35.71 1.12 2.10
C GLU A 544 -34.25 1.16 1.67
N VAL A 545 -33.50 0.11 1.98
CA VAL A 545 -32.15 -0.13 1.45
C VAL A 545 -32.16 -1.43 0.66
N TYR A 546 -31.75 -1.35 -0.60
CA TYR A 546 -31.53 -2.48 -1.49
C TYR A 546 -30.01 -2.66 -1.63
N GLY A 547 -29.45 -3.66 -0.95
CA GLY A 547 -28.01 -3.88 -0.86
C GLY A 547 -27.57 -4.33 0.53
N GLY A 548 -26.42 -3.84 1.00
CA GLY A 548 -25.83 -4.29 2.27
C GLY A 548 -25.33 -3.13 3.13
N ILE A 549 -25.36 -3.32 4.45
CA ILE A 549 -24.90 -2.32 5.42
C ILE A 549 -23.83 -2.92 6.32
N VAL A 550 -22.68 -2.25 6.43
CA VAL A 550 -21.57 -2.62 7.30
C VAL A 550 -21.17 -1.41 8.13
N THR A 551 -21.68 -1.32 9.37
CA THR A 551 -21.34 -0.30 10.37
C THR A 551 -21.09 -0.98 11.71
N ASN A 552 -21.07 -0.30 12.85
CA ASN A 552 -21.00 -0.94 14.16
C ASN A 552 -22.36 -0.99 14.85
N GLU A 553 -23.08 0.12 14.88
CA GLU A 553 -24.43 0.21 15.42
C GLU A 553 -25.44 0.38 14.30
N ILE A 554 -26.54 -0.37 14.35
CA ILE A 554 -27.61 -0.29 13.37
C ILE A 554 -28.94 -0.26 14.10
N GLU A 555 -29.69 0.82 13.93
CA GLU A 555 -31.03 0.99 14.49
C GLU A 555 -32.07 1.08 13.36
N ILE A 556 -32.98 0.11 13.31
CA ILE A 556 -34.04 0.03 12.32
C ILE A 556 -35.37 0.33 13.03
N LEU A 557 -36.00 1.41 12.62
CA LEU A 557 -37.25 1.92 13.17
C LEU A 557 -38.40 1.88 12.16
N ASP A 558 -39.63 1.80 12.67
CA ASP A 558 -40.91 2.01 11.98
C ASP A 558 -40.89 1.84 10.45
N ASP A 559 -41.28 0.67 9.91
CA ASP A 559 -41.30 0.37 8.47
C ASP A 559 -39.95 0.60 7.75
N GLY A 560 -38.83 0.57 8.49
CA GLY A 560 -37.50 0.48 7.92
C GLY A 560 -37.27 -0.91 7.33
N VAL A 561 -36.84 -0.97 6.07
CA VAL A 561 -36.69 -2.22 5.33
C VAL A 561 -35.32 -2.36 4.70
N ILE A 562 -34.73 -3.55 4.83
CA ILE A 562 -33.48 -3.92 4.15
C ILE A 562 -33.73 -5.13 3.26
N HIS A 563 -33.49 -4.96 1.98
CA HIS A 563 -33.49 -6.00 0.96
C HIS A 563 -32.04 -6.33 0.61
N TYR A 564 -31.52 -7.46 1.10
CA TYR A 564 -30.13 -7.84 0.84
C TYR A 564 -29.93 -8.36 -0.58
N ASP A 565 -29.00 -7.76 -1.32
CA ASP A 565 -28.60 -8.23 -2.63
C ASP A 565 -27.50 -9.30 -2.52
N LYS A 566 -27.86 -10.57 -2.75
CA LYS A 566 -26.93 -11.71 -2.71
C LYS A 566 -25.82 -11.64 -3.78
N ALA A 567 -25.96 -10.82 -4.82
CA ALA A 567 -24.88 -10.59 -5.77
C ALA A 567 -23.62 -9.99 -5.08
N LEU A 568 -23.79 -9.35 -3.92
CA LEU A 568 -22.72 -8.79 -3.11
C LEU A 568 -21.78 -9.82 -2.48
N GLU A 569 -22.19 -11.09 -2.32
CA GLU A 569 -21.33 -12.16 -1.78
C GLU A 569 -20.04 -12.34 -2.60
N ASN A 570 -20.10 -12.00 -3.89
CA ASN A 570 -18.98 -12.06 -4.82
C ASN A 570 -18.28 -10.70 -5.01
N ALA A 571 -18.85 -9.61 -4.49
CA ALA A 571 -18.29 -8.27 -4.60
C ALA A 571 -17.26 -8.01 -3.49
N ARG A 572 -16.09 -7.48 -3.88
CA ARG A 572 -15.09 -7.02 -2.91
C ARG A 572 -15.42 -5.59 -2.47
N ALA A 573 -15.61 -5.43 -1.17
CA ALA A 573 -15.97 -4.18 -0.53
C ALA A 573 -14.89 -3.12 -0.65
N VAL A 574 -13.62 -3.44 -0.48
CA VAL A 574 -12.57 -2.46 -0.74
C VAL A 574 -11.75 -2.91 -1.93
N PRO A 575 -11.67 -2.11 -3.01
CA PRO A 575 -10.82 -2.41 -4.15
C PRO A 575 -9.38 -2.66 -3.70
N GLU A 576 -8.69 -3.61 -4.33
CA GLU A 576 -7.25 -3.74 -4.09
C GLU A 576 -6.59 -2.43 -4.51
N ALA A 577 -5.86 -1.78 -3.58
CA ALA A 577 -5.01 -0.67 -3.96
C ALA A 577 -4.04 -1.21 -5.01
N ALA A 578 -4.16 -0.70 -6.24
CA ALA A 578 -3.72 -1.36 -7.47
C ALA A 578 -2.21 -1.66 -7.55
N ARG A 579 -1.40 -1.25 -6.57
CA ARG A 579 0.05 -1.48 -6.51
C ARG A 579 0.60 -1.50 -5.07
N THR A 580 -0.06 -2.21 -4.15
CA THR A 580 0.48 -2.33 -2.78
C THR A 580 0.89 -3.75 -2.47
N THR A 581 2.18 -3.93 -2.14
CA THR A 581 2.67 -5.19 -1.59
C THR A 581 2.16 -5.38 -0.18
N LYS A 582 1.55 -6.53 0.06
CA LYS A 582 0.82 -6.85 1.30
C LYS A 582 1.77 -7.36 2.39
N VAL A 583 1.75 -6.85 3.61
CA VAL A 583 2.53 -7.41 4.73
C VAL A 583 1.65 -7.75 5.93
N THR A 584 1.60 -9.02 6.30
CA THR A 584 0.84 -9.55 7.43
C THR A 584 1.76 -9.96 8.57
N TYR A 585 2.95 -10.48 8.26
CA TYR A 585 3.93 -10.91 9.26
C TYR A 585 5.23 -10.15 9.09
N LEU A 586 5.78 -9.70 10.20
CA LEU A 586 7.02 -8.94 10.25
C LEU A 586 8.04 -9.63 11.17
N HIS A 587 9.27 -9.79 10.69
CA HIS A 587 10.38 -10.33 11.46
C HIS A 587 11.60 -9.44 11.26
N ILE A 588 11.88 -8.57 12.24
CA ILE A 588 13.03 -7.65 12.20
C ILE A 588 14.04 -8.08 13.25
N SER A 589 15.27 -8.32 12.82
CA SER A 589 16.38 -8.61 13.73
C SER A 589 17.66 -7.91 13.29
N VAL A 590 18.51 -7.60 14.26
CA VAL A 590 19.83 -7.01 14.04
C VAL A 590 20.88 -7.92 14.63
N ASN A 591 21.87 -8.26 13.82
CA ASN A 591 23.01 -9.07 14.17
C ASN A 591 24.26 -8.18 14.11
N ARG A 592 24.77 -7.82 15.28
CA ARG A 592 25.95 -6.97 15.41
C ARG A 592 27.20 -7.84 15.32
N VAL A 593 28.11 -7.47 14.42
CA VAL A 593 29.41 -8.14 14.25
C VAL A 593 30.54 -7.15 14.46
N ASN A 594 31.58 -7.59 15.17
CA ASN A 594 32.81 -6.83 15.36
C ASN A 594 33.89 -7.36 14.40
N VAL A 595 34.58 -6.45 13.70
CA VAL A 595 35.60 -6.77 12.69
C VAL A 595 36.94 -6.19 13.13
N THR A 596 37.95 -7.06 13.25
CA THR A 596 39.32 -6.67 13.65
C THR A 596 40.34 -7.27 12.68
N SER A 597 41.59 -6.75 12.69
CA SER A 597 42.73 -7.44 12.04
C SER A 597 43.01 -8.81 12.66
#